data_AF-A0A0C2CFW9-F1
#
_entry.id   AF-A0A0C2CFW9-F1
#
_cell.length_a   1.000
_cell.length_b   1.000
_cell.length_c   1.000
_cell.angle_alpha   90.00
_cell.angle_beta   90.00
_cell.angle_gamma   90.00
#
_symmetry.space_group_name_H-M   'P 1'
#
loop_
_entity.id
_entity.type
_entity.pdbx_description
1 polymer ?
#
loop_
_entity_poly.entity_id
_entity_poly.type
_entity_poly.pdbx_seq_one_letter_code
_entity_poly.pdbx_strand_id
1 'polypeptide(L)'
;MKKRMRIDGNSERVRALSELRSLSIREGQPVSEFCLVLERLAHKAYPDVPQEVTSLQKAEILCRQMANWSGSYCLTEALEVSSPNEAYETVKEVALRLERSLKTAEEYASARSPRSFGRDTQKQQ
;
A
#
# COMPACT_ATOMS: atom_id res chain seq x y z
N MET A 1 -35.74 -23.54 -16.56
CA MET A 1 -34.27 -23.39 -16.70
C MET A 1 -33.75 -22.19 -15.89
N LYS A 2 -33.55 -22.31 -14.56
CA LYS A 2 -33.10 -21.18 -13.70
C LYS A 2 -32.20 -21.64 -12.54
N LYS A 3 -31.15 -22.43 -12.81
CA LYS A 3 -30.17 -22.86 -11.78
C LYS A 3 -28.71 -22.99 -12.28
N ARG A 4 -28.31 -22.25 -13.32
CA ARG A 4 -26.92 -22.28 -13.86
C ARG A 4 -26.21 -20.93 -13.97
N MET A 5 -26.73 -19.85 -13.37
CA MET A 5 -26.12 -18.51 -13.44
C MET A 5 -25.74 -17.87 -12.08
N ARG A 6 -25.91 -18.58 -10.96
CA ARG A 6 -25.45 -18.08 -9.64
C ARG A 6 -24.07 -18.59 -9.22
N ILE A 7 -23.49 -19.49 -10.01
CA ILE A 7 -22.19 -20.11 -9.70
C ILE A 7 -21.06 -19.10 -9.95
N ASP A 8 -21.15 -18.27 -11.01
CA ASP A 8 -20.16 -17.22 -11.27
C ASP A 8 -20.12 -16.17 -10.16
N GLY A 9 -21.28 -15.61 -9.76
CA GLY A 9 -21.28 -14.51 -8.78
C GLY A 9 -20.64 -14.87 -7.43
N ASN A 10 -20.93 -16.05 -6.88
CA ASN A 10 -20.31 -16.46 -5.62
C ASN A 10 -18.87 -16.98 -5.80
N SER A 11 -18.58 -17.66 -6.91
CA SER A 11 -17.21 -18.14 -7.19
C SER A 11 -16.24 -16.98 -7.41
N GLU A 12 -16.66 -15.94 -8.13
CA GLU A 12 -15.90 -14.71 -8.34
C GLU A 12 -15.70 -13.94 -7.04
N ARG A 13 -16.72 -13.85 -6.18
CA ARG A 13 -16.59 -13.24 -4.85
C ARG A 13 -15.62 -14.00 -3.95
N VAL A 14 -15.70 -15.33 -3.93
CA VAL A 14 -14.77 -16.17 -3.17
C VAL A 14 -13.34 -16.00 -3.69
N ARG A 15 -13.16 -15.96 -5.02
CA ARG A 15 -11.87 -15.68 -5.63
C ARG A 15 -11.33 -14.30 -5.23
N ALA A 16 -12.16 -13.26 -5.32
CA ALA A 16 -11.77 -11.91 -4.90
C ALA A 16 -11.40 -11.84 -3.41
N LEU A 17 -12.13 -12.55 -2.53
CA LEU A 17 -11.80 -12.66 -1.10
C LEU A 17 -10.47 -13.37 -0.86
N SER A 18 -10.13 -14.39 -1.66
CA SER A 18 -8.83 -15.06 -1.58
C SER A 18 -7.72 -14.14 -2.07
N GLU A 19 -7.91 -13.47 -3.21
CA GLU A 19 -6.97 -12.50 -3.76
C GLU A 19 -6.72 -11.33 -2.80
N LEU A 20 -7.77 -10.83 -2.14
CA LEU A 20 -7.69 -9.77 -1.12
C LEU A 20 -6.85 -10.20 0.09
N ARG A 21 -6.99 -11.45 0.54
CA ARG A 21 -6.22 -12.01 1.68
C ARG A 21 -4.75 -12.22 1.36
N SER A 22 -4.44 -12.66 0.14
CA SER A 22 -3.07 -12.88 -0.33
C SER A 22 -2.43 -11.63 -0.95
N LEU A 23 -3.14 -10.50 -0.96
CA LEU A 23 -2.67 -9.28 -1.60
C LEU A 23 -1.37 -8.82 -0.94
N SER A 24 -0.35 -8.57 -1.77
CA SER A 24 0.95 -8.09 -1.33
C SER A 24 1.47 -6.95 -2.21
N ILE A 25 2.15 -5.98 -1.59
CA ILE A 25 2.83 -4.93 -2.33
C ILE A 25 4.08 -5.53 -2.99
N ARG A 26 4.26 -5.28 -4.29
CA ARG A 26 5.42 -5.75 -5.03
C ARG A 26 6.58 -4.79 -4.87
N GLU A 27 7.80 -5.27 -5.08
CA GLU A 27 8.99 -4.42 -5.11
C GLU A 27 8.86 -3.36 -6.21
N GLY A 28 9.09 -2.09 -5.85
CA GLY A 28 8.94 -0.95 -6.75
C GLY A 28 7.50 -0.57 -7.12
N GLN A 29 6.49 -1.26 -6.59
CA GLN A 29 5.09 -0.89 -6.82
C GLN A 29 4.74 0.36 -6.01
N PRO A 30 4.17 1.40 -6.65
CA PRO A 30 3.74 2.58 -5.92
C PRO A 30 2.52 2.28 -5.04
N VAL A 31 2.48 2.87 -3.85
CA VAL A 31 1.39 2.72 -2.87
C VAL A 31 0.04 3.07 -3.48
N SER A 32 0.00 4.10 -4.34
CA SER A 32 -1.22 4.50 -5.05
C SER A 32 -1.79 3.39 -5.96
N GLU A 33 -0.94 2.66 -6.67
CA GLU A 33 -1.36 1.53 -7.51
C GLU A 33 -1.84 0.35 -6.65
N PHE A 34 -1.12 0.06 -5.57
CA PHE A 34 -1.54 -0.96 -4.61
C PHE A 34 -2.94 -0.67 -4.04
N CYS A 35 -3.19 0.55 -3.59
CA CYS A 35 -4.50 0.98 -3.06
C CYS A 35 -5.62 0.83 -4.10
N LEU A 36 -5.34 1.14 -5.36
CA LEU A 36 -6.31 0.98 -6.45
C LEU A 36 -6.65 -0.51 -6.70
N VAL A 37 -5.67 -1.41 -6.62
CA VAL A 37 -5.93 -2.86 -6.70
C VAL A 37 -6.73 -3.35 -5.49
N LEU A 38 -6.36 -2.90 -4.29
CA LEU A 38 -7.05 -3.20 -3.04
C LEU A 38 -8.54 -2.80 -3.10
N GLU A 39 -8.83 -1.58 -3.52
CA GLU A 39 -10.20 -1.06 -3.68
C GLU A 39 -11.02 -1.87 -4.68
N ARG A 40 -10.42 -2.21 -5.82
CA ARG A 40 -11.07 -3.04 -6.85
C ARG A 40 -11.39 -4.44 -6.33
N LEU A 41 -10.48 -5.06 -5.59
CA LEU A 41 -10.70 -6.39 -5.02
C LEU A 41 -11.75 -6.35 -3.91
N ALA A 42 -11.73 -5.33 -3.05
CA ALA A 42 -12.74 -5.13 -2.02
C ALA A 42 -14.14 -4.96 -2.62
N HIS A 43 -14.27 -4.14 -3.67
CA HIS A 43 -15.54 -3.95 -4.38
C HIS A 43 -16.05 -5.25 -5.04
N LYS A 44 -15.15 -6.07 -5.61
CA LYS A 44 -15.52 -7.37 -6.18
C LYS A 44 -15.91 -8.40 -5.11
N ALA A 45 -15.24 -8.40 -3.96
CA ALA A 45 -15.54 -9.29 -2.85
C ALA A 45 -16.88 -8.95 -2.18
N TYR A 46 -17.17 -7.65 -2.08
CA TYR A 46 -18.31 -7.11 -1.36
C TYR A 46 -19.11 -6.09 -2.22
N PRO A 47 -19.75 -6.53 -3.33
CA PRO A 47 -20.40 -5.63 -4.29
C PRO A 47 -21.60 -4.88 -3.71
N ASP A 48 -22.30 -5.49 -2.74
CA ASP A 48 -23.51 -4.95 -2.11
C ASP A 48 -23.23 -4.27 -0.76
N VAL A 49 -21.95 -4.10 -0.39
CA VAL A 49 -21.54 -3.57 0.92
C VAL A 49 -21.01 -2.14 0.73
N PRO A 50 -21.47 -1.17 1.54
CA PRO A 50 -20.92 0.18 1.51
C PRO A 50 -19.41 0.17 1.78
N GLN A 51 -18.68 1.06 1.11
CA GLN A 51 -17.21 1.05 1.16
C GLN A 51 -16.68 1.33 2.57
N GLU A 52 -17.42 2.10 3.35
CA GLU A 52 -17.16 2.47 4.74
C GLU A 52 -17.11 1.24 5.64
N VAL A 53 -17.94 0.23 5.38
CA VAL A 53 -17.97 -1.02 6.18
C VAL A 53 -16.71 -1.85 5.94
N THR A 54 -16.11 -1.74 4.76
CA THR A 54 -14.82 -2.40 4.43
C THR A 54 -13.61 -1.53 4.77
N SER A 55 -13.81 -0.32 5.30
CA SER A 55 -12.76 0.67 5.53
C SER A 55 -11.70 0.14 6.49
N LEU A 56 -12.09 -0.31 7.69
CA LEU A 56 -11.16 -0.88 8.65
C LEU A 56 -10.37 -2.08 8.11
N GLN A 57 -11.01 -2.98 7.34
CA GLN A 57 -10.35 -4.12 6.72
C GLN A 57 -9.29 -3.70 5.69
N LYS A 58 -9.63 -2.74 4.81
CA LYS A 58 -8.68 -2.22 3.83
C LYS A 58 -7.49 -1.53 4.52
N ALA A 59 -7.76 -0.79 5.60
CA ALA A 59 -6.75 -0.12 6.39
C ALA A 59 -5.77 -1.11 7.05
N GLU A 60 -6.28 -2.18 7.67
CA GLU A 60 -5.46 -3.27 8.24
C GLU A 60 -4.55 -3.91 7.18
N ILE A 61 -5.10 -4.21 5.99
CA ILE A 61 -4.32 -4.80 4.90
C ILE A 61 -3.18 -3.88 4.48
N LEU A 62 -3.45 -2.57 4.35
CA LEU A 62 -2.45 -1.58 3.97
C LEU A 62 -1.34 -1.46 5.05
N CYS A 63 -1.71 -1.38 6.33
CA CYS A 63 -0.75 -1.37 7.44
C CYS A 63 0.16 -2.61 7.42
N ARG A 64 -0.43 -3.80 7.25
CA ARG A 64 0.31 -5.06 7.19
C ARG A 64 1.28 -5.11 6.01
N GLN A 65 0.90 -4.56 4.85
CA GLN A 65 1.78 -4.54 3.67
C GLN A 65 2.97 -3.58 3.81
N MET A 66 2.80 -2.50 4.56
CA MET A 66 3.85 -1.51 4.77
C MET A 66 4.60 -1.70 6.09
N ALA A 67 4.34 -2.76 6.85
CA ALA A 67 4.92 -2.97 8.18
C ALA A 67 6.47 -2.91 8.20
N ASN A 68 7.11 -3.38 7.13
CA ASN A 68 8.57 -3.41 7.01
C ASN A 68 9.18 -2.08 6.54
N TRP A 69 8.38 -1.08 6.18
CA TRP A 69 8.87 0.21 5.73
C TRP A 69 9.37 1.05 6.91
N SER A 70 10.44 1.80 6.70
CA SER A 70 10.91 2.75 7.71
C SER A 70 9.84 3.80 7.98
N GLY A 71 9.44 3.96 9.24
CA GLY A 71 8.36 4.88 9.64
C GLY A 71 6.95 4.31 9.54
N SER A 72 6.79 2.99 9.35
CA SER A 72 5.48 2.33 9.24
C SER A 72 4.55 2.53 10.45
N TYR A 73 5.10 2.85 11.63
CA TYR A 73 4.33 3.13 12.85
C TYR A 73 3.27 4.22 12.67
N CYS A 74 3.50 5.20 11.79
CA CYS A 74 2.53 6.28 11.54
C CYS A 74 1.23 5.77 10.89
N LEU A 75 1.26 4.63 10.19
CA LEU A 75 0.04 4.01 9.67
C LEU A 75 -0.76 3.35 10.80
N THR A 76 -0.08 2.69 11.74
CA THR A 76 -0.73 2.10 12.92
C THR A 76 -1.34 3.17 13.80
N GLU A 77 -0.62 4.27 14.06
CA GLU A 77 -1.15 5.43 14.77
C GLU A 77 -2.41 5.97 14.08
N ALA A 78 -2.36 6.18 12.76
CA ALA A 78 -3.51 6.63 11.97
C ALA A 78 -4.70 5.68 12.05
N LEU A 79 -4.46 4.37 12.06
CA LEU A 79 -5.49 3.35 12.20
C LEU A 79 -6.17 3.40 13.58
N GLU A 80 -5.41 3.62 14.65
CA GLU A 80 -5.91 3.65 16.03
C GLU A 80 -6.74 4.90 16.35
N VAL A 81 -6.40 6.05 15.75
CA VAL A 81 -7.09 7.32 16.00
C VAL A 81 -8.31 7.54 15.09
N SER A 82 -8.42 6.81 13.99
CA SER A 82 -9.50 7.00 13.02
C SER A 82 -10.78 6.27 13.43
N SER A 83 -11.94 6.79 13.03
CA SER A 83 -13.16 6.01 13.14
C SER A 83 -13.14 4.81 12.17
N PRO A 84 -13.82 3.69 12.49
CA PRO A 84 -13.78 2.49 11.64
C PRO A 84 -14.24 2.70 10.20
N ASN A 85 -15.09 3.70 9.95
CA ASN A 85 -15.67 4.00 8.65
C ASN A 85 -14.73 4.84 7.76
N GLU A 86 -13.84 5.64 8.36
CA GLU A 86 -12.89 6.51 7.64
C GLU A 86 -11.45 6.02 7.69
N ALA A 87 -11.17 5.00 8.51
CA ALA A 87 -9.83 4.45 8.75
C ALA A 87 -9.02 4.21 7.48
N TYR A 88 -9.64 3.70 6.41
CA TYR A 88 -8.93 3.49 5.16
C TYR A 88 -8.42 4.77 4.51
N GLU A 89 -9.24 5.81 4.43
CA GLU A 89 -8.83 7.05 3.77
C GLU A 89 -7.72 7.74 4.57
N THR A 90 -7.84 7.79 5.89
CA THR A 90 -6.78 8.34 6.76
C THR A 90 -5.47 7.56 6.60
N VAL A 91 -5.50 6.23 6.69
CA VAL A 91 -4.29 5.40 6.56
C VAL A 91 -3.70 5.49 5.15
N LYS A 92 -4.53 5.56 4.11
CA LYS A 92 -4.10 5.75 2.71
C LYS A 92 -3.38 7.06 2.52
N GLU A 93 -3.89 8.17 3.06
CA GLU A 93 -3.21 9.47 2.99
C GLU A 93 -1.84 9.43 3.68
N VAL A 94 -1.77 8.81 4.86
CA VAL A 94 -0.51 8.65 5.60
C VAL A 94 0.48 7.77 4.84
N ALA A 95 0.01 6.68 4.24
CA ALA A 95 0.82 5.78 3.41
C ALA A 95 1.44 6.52 2.19
N LEU A 96 0.63 7.30 1.48
CA LEU A 96 1.09 8.12 0.35
C LEU A 96 2.06 9.23 0.78
N ARG A 97 1.88 9.79 1.98
CA ARG A 97 2.82 10.75 2.55
C ARG A 97 4.15 10.07 2.92
N LEU A 98 4.09 8.87 3.50
CA LEU A 98 5.29 8.11 3.87
C LEU A 98 6.11 7.75 2.63
N GLU A 99 5.49 7.24 1.57
CA GLU A 99 6.17 6.93 0.30
C GLU A 99 6.91 8.14 -0.26
N ARG A 100 6.23 9.30 -0.32
CA ARG A 100 6.86 10.56 -0.78
C ARG A 100 8.02 10.98 0.12
N SER A 101 7.89 10.83 1.44
CA SER A 101 8.93 11.17 2.41
C SER A 101 10.18 10.31 2.21
N LEU A 102 10.01 9.00 2.04
CA LEU A 102 11.12 8.07 1.79
C LEU A 102 11.82 8.37 0.48
N LYS A 103 11.06 8.59 -0.60
CA LYS A 103 11.64 8.97 -1.90
C LYS A 103 12.45 10.27 -1.81
N THR A 104 11.92 11.28 -1.12
CA THR A 104 12.64 12.54 -0.89
C THR A 104 13.93 12.30 -0.10
N ALA A 105 13.88 11.47 0.95
CA ALA A 105 15.04 11.15 1.76
C ALA A 105 16.14 10.41 0.96
N GLU A 106 15.75 9.48 0.08
CA GLU A 106 16.66 8.80 -0.83
C GLU A 106 17.33 9.76 -1.82
N GLU A 107 16.57 10.71 -2.39
CA GLU A 107 17.09 11.76 -3.27
C GLU A 107 18.14 12.64 -2.56
N TYR A 108 17.87 13.05 -1.32
CA TYR A 108 18.83 13.81 -0.50
C TYR A 108 20.07 12.99 -0.11
N ALA A 109 19.91 11.70 0.20
CA ALA A 109 21.02 10.80 0.50
C ALA A 109 21.94 10.62 -0.71
N SER A 110 21.35 10.45 -1.90
CA SER A 110 22.07 10.37 -3.18
C SER A 110 22.81 11.68 -3.51
N ALA A 111 22.18 12.83 -3.29
CA ALA A 111 22.78 14.15 -3.50
C ALA A 111 23.94 14.47 -2.54
N ARG A 112 23.96 13.86 -1.34
CA ARG A 112 25.02 14.03 -0.34
C ARG A 112 26.24 13.14 -0.55
N SER A 113 26.20 12.17 -1.47
CA SER A 113 27.39 11.39 -1.81
C SER A 113 28.44 12.33 -2.39
N PRO A 114 29.57 12.60 -1.71
CA PRO A 114 30.61 13.43 -2.29
C PRO A 114 31.08 12.67 -3.52
N ARG A 115 30.89 13.26 -4.70
CA ARG A 115 31.65 12.86 -5.89
C ARG A 115 33.09 12.72 -5.40
N SER A 116 33.62 11.51 -5.43
CA SER A 116 35.02 11.23 -5.16
C SER A 116 35.82 12.07 -6.15
N PHE A 117 36.18 13.28 -5.74
CA PHE A 117 37.22 14.06 -6.38
C PHE A 117 38.46 13.20 -6.29
N GLY A 118 38.81 12.60 -7.42
CA GLY A 118 40.03 11.83 -7.60
C GLY A 118 41.18 12.67 -7.07
N ARG A 119 41.88 12.13 -6.08
CA ARG A 119 43.21 12.59 -5.74
C ARG A 119 44.11 12.23 -6.92
N ASP A 120 44.26 13.16 -7.86
CA ASP A 120 45.44 13.21 -8.72
C ASP A 120 46.63 13.63 -7.85
N THR A 121 47.10 12.70 -7.00
CA THR A 121 48.46 12.74 -6.49
C THR A 121 49.34 12.00 -7.50
N GLN A 122 49.66 12.68 -8.61
CA GLN A 122 50.77 12.26 -9.44
C GLN A 122 52.06 12.67 -8.72
N LYS A 123 52.68 11.65 -8.12
CA LYS A 123 54.00 11.71 -7.51
C LYS A 123 55.06 12.07 -8.55
N GLN A 124 55.94 12.98 -8.17
CA GLN A 124 57.40 12.96 -8.35
C GLN A 124 57.97 12.26 -9.59
N GLN A 125 58.56 13.05 -10.49
CA GLN A 125 60.00 13.00 -10.79
C GLN A 125 60.47 14.33 -11.39
#